data_AF-A0A844I0L0-F1
#
_entry.id   AF-A0A844I0L0-F1
#
_cell.length_a   1.000
_cell.length_b   1.000
_cell.length_c   1.000
_cell.angle_alpha   90.00
_cell.angle_beta   90.00
_cell.angle_gamma   90.00
#
_symmetry.space_group_name_H-M   'P 1'
#
loop_
_entity.id
_entity.type
_entity.pdbx_description
1 polymer ?
#
loop_
_entity_poly.entity_id
_entity_poly.type
_entity_poly.pdbx_seq_one_letter_code
_entity_poly.pdbx_strand_id
1 'polypeptide(L)'
;MITSRPRHLPLARILLPLLATIFLLAGCRGDSQGSGYSATEGRELRWTAPLTREDGSSLKPGEIAEFRIYYRLRHQENFKVIRIESPATTSLSLAQMAPGAYEFAITTVDIEGLESRRSSPVTIDLI
;
A
#
# COMPACT_ATOMS: atom_id res chain seq x y z
N MET A 1 61.74 9.79 -8.00
CA MET A 1 60.93 8.74 -8.66
C MET A 1 59.47 9.17 -8.49
N ILE A 2 58.64 9.49 -9.47
CA ILE A 2 58.53 9.13 -10.90
C ILE A 2 57.93 10.32 -11.66
N THR A 3 58.23 10.34 -12.95
CA THR A 3 58.05 11.34 -13.99
C THR A 3 56.60 11.47 -14.50
N SER A 4 56.19 12.73 -14.74
CA SER A 4 55.68 13.26 -16.03
C SER A 4 54.80 12.36 -16.94
N ARG A 5 53.54 12.78 -17.13
CA ARG A 5 52.90 13.30 -18.37
C ARG A 5 51.48 12.76 -18.66
N PRO A 6 50.61 13.59 -19.27
CA PRO A 6 49.18 13.37 -19.46
C PRO A 6 48.87 12.70 -20.81
N ARG A 7 47.70 12.07 -20.93
CA ARG A 7 47.19 11.60 -22.22
C ARG A 7 45.92 12.37 -22.63
N HIS A 8 46.19 13.36 -23.48
CA HIS A 8 45.41 13.84 -24.63
C HIS A 8 44.05 13.18 -24.91
N LEU A 9 43.00 14.01 -24.96
CA LEU A 9 41.84 13.81 -25.82
C LEU A 9 42.22 14.06 -27.28
N PRO A 10 41.49 13.46 -28.23
CA PRO A 10 41.14 14.15 -29.45
C PRO A 10 39.64 14.41 -29.57
N LEU A 11 39.41 15.63 -30.01
CA LEU A 11 38.21 16.35 -30.35
C LEU A 11 37.61 15.83 -31.68
N ALA A 12 36.31 15.58 -31.75
CA ALA A 12 35.52 15.54 -32.99
C ALA A 12 34.05 15.84 -32.62
N ARG A 13 33.53 17.07 -32.67
CA ARG A 13 33.15 17.87 -33.86
C ARG A 13 32.41 17.07 -34.93
N ILE A 14 31.09 16.94 -34.82
CA ILE A 14 30.20 16.99 -36.00
C ILE A 14 28.97 17.84 -35.66
N LEU A 15 28.83 18.88 -36.48
CA LEU A 15 27.81 19.93 -36.52
C LEU A 15 26.64 19.45 -37.40
N LEU A 16 25.42 19.88 -37.03
CA LEU A 16 24.08 19.78 -37.67
C LEU A 16 24.03 19.73 -39.22
N PRO A 17 22.95 19.13 -39.82
CA PRO A 17 21.79 19.97 -40.19
C PRO A 17 20.39 19.34 -40.08
N LEU A 18 19.46 20.19 -39.62
CA LEU A 18 18.15 20.50 -40.20
C LEU A 18 17.51 19.48 -41.18
N LEU A 19 16.41 18.84 -40.78
CA LEU A 19 15.36 18.48 -41.73
C LEU A 19 13.99 18.77 -41.14
N ALA A 20 13.45 19.92 -41.53
CA ALA A 20 12.04 20.22 -41.43
C ALA A 20 11.30 19.28 -42.40
N THR A 21 10.40 18.46 -41.86
CA THR A 21 9.33 17.84 -42.66
C THR A 21 8.01 18.13 -41.96
N ILE A 22 7.42 19.27 -42.35
CA ILE A 22 6.01 19.55 -42.18
C ILE A 22 5.27 18.63 -43.15
N PHE A 23 4.55 17.64 -42.62
CA PHE A 23 3.50 16.96 -43.37
C PHE A 23 2.17 17.20 -42.64
N LEU A 24 1.40 18.13 -43.19
CA LEU A 24 0.00 18.37 -42.85
C LEU A 24 -0.82 17.16 -43.29
N LEU A 25 -1.22 16.32 -42.33
CA LEU A 25 -2.37 15.44 -42.48
C LEU A 25 -3.43 15.90 -41.49
N ALA A 26 -4.43 16.59 -42.03
CA ALA A 26 -5.73 16.73 -41.39
C ALA A 26 -6.30 15.33 -41.16
N GLY A 27 -6.26 14.89 -39.90
CA GLY A 27 -6.96 13.71 -39.43
C GLY A 27 -7.57 14.06 -38.08
N CYS A 28 -8.84 14.45 -38.08
CA CYS A 28 -9.65 14.41 -36.87
C CYS A 28 -9.72 12.95 -36.42
N ARG A 29 -8.89 12.57 -35.46
CA ARG A 29 -9.11 11.36 -34.68
C ARG A 29 -9.17 11.75 -33.22
N GLY A 30 -10.37 12.16 -32.80
CA GLY A 30 -10.77 12.07 -31.42
C GLY A 30 -10.89 10.59 -31.08
N ASP A 31 -9.82 10.00 -30.57
CA ASP A 31 -9.95 8.82 -29.72
C ASP A 31 -9.89 9.31 -28.27
N SER A 32 -11.09 9.67 -27.82
CA SER A 32 -11.44 9.77 -26.43
C SER A 32 -11.18 8.43 -25.76
N GLN A 33 -10.73 8.49 -24.50
CA GLN A 33 -10.90 7.44 -23.50
C GLN A 33 -9.84 6.33 -23.51
N GLY A 34 -8.65 6.73 -23.06
CA GLY A 34 -7.69 5.83 -22.44
C GLY A 34 -7.14 6.46 -21.17
N SER A 35 -8.01 7.04 -20.33
CA SER A 35 -7.62 7.31 -18.95
C SER A 35 -7.37 5.96 -18.28
N GLY A 36 -6.14 5.48 -18.40
CA GLY A 36 -5.56 4.46 -17.54
C GLY A 36 -5.40 5.02 -16.13
N TYR A 37 -6.49 5.52 -15.55
CA TYR A 37 -6.69 5.30 -14.14
C TYR A 37 -6.95 3.79 -14.02
N SER A 38 -5.88 3.00 -13.97
CA SER A 38 -5.86 2.06 -12.85
C SER A 38 -5.85 2.96 -11.62
N ALA A 39 -7.02 3.48 -11.26
CA ALA A 39 -7.31 3.67 -9.86
C ALA A 39 -6.99 2.29 -9.32
N THR A 40 -5.83 2.14 -8.68
CA THR A 40 -5.61 1.06 -7.74
C THR A 40 -6.86 1.12 -6.89
N GLU A 41 -7.87 0.29 -7.19
CA GLU A 41 -9.10 0.30 -6.43
C GLU A 41 -8.64 -0.07 -5.04
N GLY A 42 -8.59 0.95 -4.18
CA GLY A 42 -7.94 0.85 -2.89
C GLY A 42 -8.76 -0.13 -2.10
N ARG A 43 -8.33 -1.39 -2.04
CA ARG A 43 -8.97 -2.37 -1.19
C ARG A 43 -8.84 -1.88 0.25
N GLU A 44 -9.91 -2.04 1.01
CA GLU A 44 -9.97 -1.57 2.39
C GLU A 44 -10.45 -2.71 3.28
N LEU A 45 -9.79 -2.87 4.42
CA LEU A 45 -10.24 -3.72 5.50
C LEU A 45 -11.16 -2.89 6.41
N ARG A 46 -12.37 -3.38 6.69
CA ARG A 46 -13.34 -2.73 7.57
C ARG A 46 -13.77 -3.69 8.66
N TRP A 47 -13.97 -3.18 9.87
CA TRP A 47 -14.44 -3.96 11.01
C TRP A 47 -15.44 -3.17 11.84
N THR A 48 -16.04 -3.84 12.82
CA THR A 48 -16.95 -3.22 13.80
C THR A 48 -16.30 -3.35 15.18
N ALA A 49 -16.27 -2.25 15.92
CA ALA A 49 -15.78 -2.27 17.30
C ALA A 49 -16.68 -3.17 18.17
N PRO A 50 -16.12 -4.04 19.01
CA PRO A 50 -16.92 -4.87 19.92
C PRO A 50 -17.61 -4.01 20.98
N LEU A 51 -18.77 -4.46 21.44
CA LEU A 51 -19.55 -3.83 22.51
C LEU A 51 -19.44 -4.56 23.85
N THR A 52 -18.77 -5.72 23.85
CA THR A 52 -18.57 -6.58 25.01
C THR A 52 -17.16 -7.16 25.01
N ARG A 53 -16.63 -7.42 26.20
CA ARG A 53 -15.42 -8.25 26.38
C ARG A 53 -15.75 -9.73 26.15
N GLU A 54 -14.71 -10.57 26.16
CA GLU A 54 -14.84 -12.03 25.96
C GLU A 54 -15.64 -12.73 27.08
N ASP A 55 -15.71 -12.13 28.27
CA ASP A 55 -16.51 -12.61 29.40
C ASP A 55 -17.98 -12.15 29.36
N GLY A 56 -18.37 -11.36 28.36
CA GLY A 56 -19.71 -10.80 28.18
C GLY A 56 -19.97 -9.49 28.92
N SER A 57 -19.01 -8.98 29.69
CA SER A 57 -19.12 -7.64 30.29
C SER A 57 -19.16 -6.55 29.21
N SER A 58 -19.80 -5.42 29.51
CA SER A 58 -19.89 -4.30 28.57
C SER A 58 -18.51 -3.68 28.33
N LEU A 59 -18.22 -3.36 27.07
CA LEU A 59 -17.02 -2.65 26.65
C LEU A 59 -17.44 -1.37 25.94
N LYS A 60 -17.23 -0.22 26.58
CA LYS A 60 -17.54 1.08 25.99
C LYS A 60 -16.46 1.48 25.00
N PRO A 61 -16.76 2.31 23.99
CA PRO A 61 -15.75 2.80 23.05
C PRO A 61 -14.54 3.48 23.72
N GLY A 62 -14.76 4.19 24.83
CA GLY A 62 -13.69 4.83 25.60
C GLY A 62 -12.85 3.88 26.46
N GLU A 63 -13.22 2.61 26.56
CA GLU A 63 -12.44 1.56 27.22
C GLU A 63 -11.58 0.78 26.23
N ILE A 64 -11.68 1.05 24.92
CA ILE A 64 -10.82 0.47 23.90
C ILE A 64 -9.56 1.33 23.77
N ALA A 65 -8.38 0.73 23.97
CA ALA A 65 -7.09 1.39 23.82
C ALA A 65 -6.56 1.29 22.39
N GLU A 66 -6.63 0.10 21.78
CA GLU A 66 -6.17 -0.10 20.41
C GLU A 66 -6.83 -1.30 19.73
N PHE A 67 -6.79 -1.30 18.39
CA PHE A 67 -6.97 -2.51 17.59
C PHE A 67 -5.61 -3.03 17.11
N ARG A 68 -5.43 -4.35 17.10
CA ARG A 68 -4.28 -4.98 16.45
C ARG A 68 -4.74 -5.80 15.26
N ILE A 69 -4.23 -5.44 14.09
CA ILE A 69 -4.50 -6.14 12.84
C ILE A 69 -3.34 -7.10 12.60
N TYR A 70 -3.60 -8.38 12.80
CA TYR A 70 -2.70 -9.46 12.46
C TYR A 70 -2.87 -9.80 10.98
N TYR A 71 -1.78 -9.79 10.22
CA TYR A 71 -1.83 -10.17 8.81
C TYR A 71 -0.61 -10.97 8.38
N ARG A 72 -0.79 -11.82 7.38
CA ARG A 72 0.28 -12.58 6.72
C ARG A 72 -0.10 -12.92 5.29
N LEU A 73 0.88 -13.26 4.47
CA LEU A 73 0.60 -13.94 3.21
C LEU A 73 0.18 -15.39 3.52
N ARG A 74 -0.78 -15.95 2.77
CA ARG A 74 -1.32 -17.31 2.99
C ARG A 74 -0.25 -18.42 3.05
N HIS A 75 0.89 -18.22 2.37
CA HIS A 75 2.00 -19.17 2.34
C HIS A 75 3.07 -18.91 3.43
N GLN A 76 2.85 -17.92 4.30
CA GLN A 76 3.76 -17.60 5.40
C GLN A 76 3.13 -18.02 6.73
N GLU A 77 3.96 -18.50 7.65
CA GLU A 77 3.48 -18.90 8.97
C GLU A 77 3.33 -17.72 9.92
N ASN A 78 4.27 -16.76 9.87
CA ASN A 78 4.37 -15.69 10.85
C ASN A 78 3.45 -14.50 10.52
N PHE A 79 2.66 -14.08 11.51
CA PHE A 79 1.88 -12.86 11.43
C PHE A 79 2.75 -11.63 11.66
N LYS A 80 2.50 -10.60 10.85
CA LYS A 80 2.86 -9.21 11.12
C LYS A 80 1.68 -8.53 11.83
N VAL A 81 1.97 -7.43 12.53
CA VAL A 81 0.96 -6.69 13.32
C VAL A 81 0.99 -5.21 12.95
N ILE A 82 -0.18 -4.65 12.66
CA ILE A 82 -0.40 -3.20 12.61
C ILE A 82 -1.21 -2.81 13.85
N ARG A 83 -0.76 -1.77 14.56
CA ARG A 83 -1.48 -1.21 15.71
C ARG A 83 -2.24 0.03 15.30
N ILE A 84 -3.48 0.12 15.75
CA ILE A 84 -4.38 1.25 15.52
C ILE A 84 -4.80 1.76 16.91
N GLU A 85 -4.11 2.79 17.39
CA GLU A 85 -4.32 3.38 18.74
C GLU A 85 -5.60 4.23 18.86
N SER A 86 -6.29 4.47 17.74
CA SER A 86 -7.55 5.22 17.72
C SER A 86 -8.72 4.25 17.79
N PRO A 87 -9.50 4.21 18.89
CA PRO A 87 -10.67 3.34 19.00
C PRO A 87 -11.81 3.73 18.05
N ALA A 88 -11.78 4.94 17.49
CA ALA A 88 -12.73 5.39 16.48
C ALA A 88 -12.38 4.93 15.05
N THR A 89 -11.14 4.47 14.82
CA THR A 89 -10.69 4.02 13.50
C THR A 89 -11.08 2.56 13.31
N THR A 90 -12.04 2.32 12.43
CA THR A 90 -12.56 0.98 12.11
C THR A 90 -12.35 0.56 10.65
N SER A 91 -11.34 1.16 10.00
CA SER A 91 -10.92 0.77 8.67
C SER A 91 -9.43 0.98 8.41
N LEU A 92 -8.89 0.25 7.44
CA LEU A 92 -7.49 0.31 7.01
C LEU A 92 -7.42 0.19 5.48
N SER A 93 -6.80 1.17 4.82
CA SER A 93 -6.49 1.09 3.39
C SER A 93 -5.36 0.09 3.16
N LEU A 94 -5.55 -0.80 2.18
CA LEU A 94 -4.59 -1.81 1.74
C LEU A 94 -3.87 -1.37 0.45
N ALA A 95 -4.09 -0.15 -0.03
CA ALA A 95 -3.57 0.34 -1.31
C ALA A 95 -2.03 0.38 -1.40
N GLN A 96 -1.34 0.41 -0.26
CA GLN A 96 0.13 0.43 -0.18
C GLN A 96 0.73 -0.96 0.07
N MET A 97 -0.09 -2.01 0.14
CA MET A 97 0.38 -3.38 0.30
C MET A 97 0.78 -3.97 -1.05
N ALA A 98 1.84 -4.77 -1.07
CA ALA A 98 2.25 -5.48 -2.28
C ALA A 98 1.16 -6.47 -2.73
N PRO A 99 1.07 -6.79 -4.03
CA PRO A 99 0.20 -7.85 -4.51
C PRO A 99 0.48 -9.18 -3.81
N GLY A 100 -0.58 -9.94 -3.54
CA GLY A 100 -0.49 -11.20 -2.82
C GLY A 100 -1.81 -11.61 -2.18
N ALA A 101 -1.85 -12.87 -1.75
CA ALA A 101 -2.99 -13.45 -1.07
C ALA A 101 -2.79 -13.36 0.45
N TYR A 102 -3.56 -12.51 1.12
CA TYR A 102 -3.40 -12.20 2.54
C TYR A 102 -4.50 -12.81 3.40
N GLU A 103 -4.15 -13.18 4.62
CA GLU A 103 -5.09 -13.45 5.71
C GLU A 103 -4.98 -12.32 6.74
N PHE A 104 -6.14 -11.84 7.23
CA PHE A 104 -6.24 -10.82 8.26
C PHE A 104 -7.10 -11.32 9.42
N ALA A 105 -6.70 -11.00 10.65
CA ALA A 105 -7.51 -11.15 11.85
C ALA A 105 -7.29 -9.95 12.78
N ILE A 106 -8.29 -9.59 13.56
CA ILE A 106 -8.25 -8.41 14.42
C ILE A 106 -8.45 -8.82 15.87
N THR A 107 -7.75 -8.15 16.78
CA THR A 107 -8.03 -8.15 18.22
C THR A 107 -8.32 -6.73 18.70
N THR A 108 -8.99 -6.65 19.83
CA THR A 108 -9.20 -5.41 20.58
C THR A 108 -8.41 -5.49 21.87
N VAL A 109 -7.71 -4.41 22.20
CA VAL A 109 -7.00 -4.24 23.48
C VAL A 109 -7.73 -3.15 24.26
N ASP A 110 -8.09 -3.43 25.50
CA ASP A 110 -8.71 -2.44 26.38
C ASP A 110 -7.68 -1.56 27.10
N ILE A 111 -8.17 -0.55 27.83
CA ILE A 111 -7.34 0.38 28.62
C ILE A 111 -6.57 -0.28 29.77
N GLU A 112 -6.91 -1.51 30.15
CA GLU A 112 -6.18 -2.31 31.14
C GLU A 112 -5.08 -3.16 30.47
N GLY A 113 -4.98 -3.12 29.13
CA GLY A 113 -4.02 -3.87 28.35
C GLY A 113 -4.43 -5.31 28.08
N LEU A 114 -5.69 -5.69 28.35
CA LEU A 114 -6.21 -7.02 28.07
C LEU A 114 -6.56 -7.13 26.59
N GLU A 115 -5.97 -8.11 25.93
CA GLU A 115 -6.20 -8.38 24.51
C GLU A 115 -7.22 -9.51 24.32
N SER A 116 -8.18 -9.29 23.41
CA SER A 116 -9.19 -10.28 23.02
C SER A 116 -8.59 -11.47 22.29
N ARG A 117 -9.41 -12.50 22.03
CA ARG A 117 -9.05 -13.50 21.02
C ARG A 117 -9.07 -12.85 19.64
N ARG A 118 -8.29 -13.42 18.71
CA ARG A 118 -8.35 -13.03 17.29
C ARG A 118 -9.74 -13.34 16.73
N SER A 119 -10.25 -12.43 15.90
CA SER A 119 -11.42 -12.68 15.07
C SER A 119 -11.19 -13.88 14.14
N SER A 120 -12.28 -14.41 13.58
CA SER A 120 -12.18 -15.30 12.42
C SER A 120 -11.38 -14.61 11.31
N PRO A 121 -10.46 -15.33 10.64
CA PRO A 121 -9.63 -14.74 9.60
C PRO A 121 -10.46 -14.44 8.34
N VAL A 122 -10.12 -13.33 7.68
CA VAL A 122 -10.63 -12.99 6.35
C VAL A 122 -9.49 -13.05 5.33
N THR A 123 -9.79 -13.57 4.13
CA THR A 123 -8.81 -13.65 3.04
C THR A 123 -9.06 -12.58 2.00
N ILE A 124 -8.01 -11.90 1.55
CA ILE A 124 -8.09 -10.87 0.52
C ILE A 124 -6.95 -11.10 -0.49
N ASP A 125 -7.30 -11.17 -1.77
CA ASP A 125 -6.33 -11.25 -2.87
C ASP A 125 -6.09 -9.84 -3.44
N LEU A 126 -4.88 -9.32 -3.22
CA LEU A 126 -4.42 -8.07 -3.80
C LEU A 126 -3.73 -8.38 -5.14
N ILE A 127 -4.24 -7.79 -6.23
CA ILE A 127 -3.75 -8.02 -7.59
C ILE A 127 -3.04 -6.79 -8.14
#